data_AF-A0A561V708-F1
#
_entry.id   AF-A0A561V708-F1
#
_cell.length_a   1.000
_cell.length_b   1.000
_cell.length_c   1.000
_cell.angle_alpha   90.00
_cell.angle_beta   90.00
_cell.angle_gamma   90.00
#
_symmetry.space_group_name_H-M   'P 1'
#
loop_
_entity.id
_entity.type
_entity.pdbx_description
1 polymer ?
#
loop_
_entity_poly.entity_id
_entity_poly.type
_entity_poly.pdbx_seq_one_letter_code
_entity_poly.pdbx_strand_id
1 'polypeptide(L)'
;MADATARGQGEELNWLLSEMRRQTAQGAEPDARKVLDWLHRQTGVEVALVGNDAATVAARTAGFPQEAVHSLAPLLARMSAGQLAAAATQVEGWHVHCEALGTHDPRQVLVAAGCSEPTRRAVSLTSHACTALAMLRRVENGDRAWRGYQHKAHQVRFAVLHALLAGEPMLARRMTTGAVPPLLDTERLRVHLLRCPPADRARITRTYQDHLGYHGSDLLVQCPVFTDHLICLIADGEERHAEILRLLVRDNPRYALGISDAHPLSATAAAYAQSAHALAAARTVAHRVAFYHGQTPLQDVLVQPHAAAWARALLRPLDSVPKTSADIIRLVMLMPRSGVARLLGLSRNTITAHLKRAEQALGHSLADARFRAAIHLALALSSSQDSTATGQHPPTLAELLSIEPAAAWARTVLRPLDSQHRSTLRTWIDTNTDAQQAAQRLGLSRNTVRAHLRTAEALLGLDLLTTGAGVHDVVHALDIITARTS
;
A
#
# COMPACT_ATOMS: atom_id res chain seq x y z
N MET A 1 54.35 -27.71 21.52
CA MET A 1 53.52 -26.64 22.14
C MET A 1 52.95 -25.67 21.11
N ALA A 2 53.74 -25.06 20.22
CA ALA A 2 53.23 -24.10 19.22
C ALA A 2 52.11 -24.65 18.29
N ASP A 3 52.18 -25.92 17.88
CA ASP A 3 51.18 -26.54 17.00
C ASP A 3 49.82 -26.81 17.69
N ALA A 4 49.82 -27.01 19.01
CA ALA A 4 48.59 -27.18 19.80
C ALA A 4 47.88 -25.84 20.06
N THR A 5 48.65 -24.77 20.29
CA THR A 5 48.11 -23.41 20.44
C THR A 5 47.53 -22.87 19.15
N ALA A 6 48.17 -23.16 18.00
CA ALA A 6 47.68 -22.77 16.67
C ALA A 6 46.39 -23.53 16.29
N ARG A 7 46.28 -24.82 16.61
CA ARG A 7 45.05 -25.60 16.42
C ARG A 7 43.89 -25.08 17.27
N GLY A 8 44.14 -24.76 18.55
CA GLY A 8 43.13 -24.18 19.43
C GLY A 8 42.61 -22.81 18.96
N GLN A 9 43.51 -21.93 18.48
CA GLN A 9 43.12 -20.63 17.90
C GLN A 9 42.29 -20.78 16.60
N GLY A 10 42.60 -21.79 15.79
CA GLY A 10 41.82 -22.10 14.59
C GLY A 10 40.39 -22.57 14.91
N GLU A 11 40.23 -23.41 15.94
CA GLU A 11 38.91 -23.87 16.40
C GLU A 11 38.05 -22.73 16.97
N GLU A 12 38.66 -21.81 17.71
CA GLU A 12 37.99 -20.63 18.28
C GLU A 12 37.45 -19.69 17.19
N LEU A 13 38.26 -19.38 16.17
CA LEU A 13 37.85 -18.53 15.06
C LEU A 13 36.78 -19.22 14.19
N ASN A 14 36.91 -20.54 13.98
CA ASN A 14 35.90 -21.32 13.27
C ASN A 14 34.55 -21.31 13.99
N TRP A 15 34.54 -21.34 15.32
CA TRP A 15 33.31 -21.19 16.10
C TRP A 15 32.65 -19.83 15.85
N LEU A 16 33.40 -18.72 15.95
CA LEU A 16 32.88 -17.37 15.72
C LEU A 16 32.29 -17.23 14.31
N LEU A 17 32.99 -17.71 13.29
CA LEU A 17 32.50 -17.67 11.90
C LEU A 17 31.24 -18.53 11.70
N SER A 18 31.19 -19.71 12.31
CA SER A 18 30.03 -20.60 12.24
C SER A 18 28.83 -19.98 12.94
N GLU A 19 29.04 -19.36 14.10
CA GLU A 19 27.99 -18.68 14.85
C GLU A 19 27.48 -17.45 14.10
N MET A 20 28.37 -16.67 13.49
CA MET A 20 27.96 -15.54 12.63
C MET A 20 27.08 -16.00 11.49
N ARG A 21 27.48 -17.05 10.74
CA ARG A 21 26.69 -17.61 9.63
C ARG A 21 25.34 -18.14 10.09
N ARG A 22 25.30 -18.78 11.26
CA ARG A 22 24.07 -19.31 11.85
C ARG A 22 23.08 -18.18 12.18
N GLN A 23 23.55 -17.12 12.82
CA GLN A 23 22.69 -16.00 13.21
C GLN A 23 22.22 -15.20 11.98
N THR A 24 23.07 -14.97 10.98
CA THR A 24 22.65 -14.27 9.75
C THR A 24 21.63 -15.08 8.94
N ALA A 25 21.74 -16.40 8.90
CA ALA A 25 20.78 -17.26 8.20
C ALA A 25 19.38 -17.28 8.86
N GLN A 26 19.29 -17.06 10.17
CA GLN A 26 18.03 -17.09 10.92
C GLN A 26 17.17 -15.83 10.70
N GLY A 27 17.74 -14.72 10.22
CA GLY A 27 17.01 -13.47 9.95
C GLY A 27 16.37 -12.81 11.19
N ALA A 28 16.75 -13.27 12.39
CA ALA A 28 16.34 -12.72 13.67
C ALA A 28 17.34 -11.65 14.15
N GLU A 29 16.97 -10.91 15.21
CA GLU A 29 17.90 -10.00 15.88
C GLU A 29 19.15 -10.75 16.35
N PRO A 30 20.38 -10.28 16.03
CA PRO A 30 21.60 -10.93 16.44
C PRO A 30 21.69 -11.05 17.96
N ASP A 31 21.96 -12.26 18.43
CA ASP A 31 22.11 -12.53 19.85
C ASP A 31 23.57 -12.30 20.25
N ALA A 32 23.86 -11.05 20.61
CA ALA A 32 25.17 -10.65 21.10
C ALA A 32 25.59 -11.43 22.36
N ARG A 33 24.64 -11.89 23.19
CA ARG A 33 24.95 -12.62 24.44
C ARG A 33 25.65 -13.93 24.16
N LYS A 34 25.30 -14.63 23.08
CA LYS A 34 25.99 -15.88 22.71
C LYS A 34 27.48 -15.68 22.45
N VAL A 35 27.86 -14.57 21.83
CA VAL A 35 29.26 -14.22 21.56
C VAL A 35 29.96 -13.79 22.85
N LEU A 36 29.28 -12.99 23.69
CA LEU A 36 29.79 -12.56 24.99
C LEU A 36 30.03 -13.74 25.94
N ASP A 37 29.04 -14.64 26.07
CA ASP A 37 29.14 -15.83 26.91
C ASP A 37 30.21 -16.80 26.39
N TRP A 38 30.41 -16.89 25.08
CA TRP A 38 31.51 -17.65 24.50
C TRP A 38 32.86 -17.02 24.86
N LEU A 39 33.01 -15.70 24.73
CA LEU A 39 34.25 -14.99 25.05
C LEU A 39 34.61 -15.20 26.53
N HIS A 40 33.62 -15.09 27.42
CA HIS A 40 33.78 -15.40 28.84
C HIS A 40 34.23 -16.84 29.08
N ARG A 41 33.60 -17.83 28.45
CA ARG A 41 34.02 -19.25 28.59
C ARG A 41 35.45 -19.51 28.12
N GLN A 42 35.94 -18.79 27.11
CA GLN A 42 37.30 -18.99 26.58
C GLN A 42 38.38 -18.24 27.36
N THR A 43 38.03 -17.13 28.02
CA THR A 43 39.02 -16.21 28.60
C THR A 43 38.89 -16.00 30.11
N GLY A 44 37.74 -16.35 30.69
CA GLY A 44 37.40 -16.09 32.09
C GLY A 44 37.08 -14.63 32.41
N VAL A 45 37.14 -13.71 31.44
CA VAL A 45 36.83 -12.30 31.66
C VAL A 45 35.34 -12.05 31.62
N GLU A 46 34.86 -11.10 32.41
CA GLU A 46 33.49 -10.61 32.33
C GLU A 46 33.38 -9.60 31.21
N VAL A 47 32.33 -9.67 30.39
CA VAL A 47 32.22 -8.82 29.19
C VAL A 47 30.86 -8.14 29.09
N ALA A 48 30.87 -6.87 28.67
CA ALA A 48 29.68 -6.11 28.37
C ALA A 48 29.81 -5.38 27.04
N LEU A 49 28.70 -5.30 26.32
CA LEU A 49 28.53 -4.46 25.15
C LEU A 49 27.79 -3.19 25.56
N VAL A 50 28.49 -2.06 25.54
CA VAL A 50 27.93 -0.74 25.83
C VAL A 50 27.41 -0.10 24.55
N GLY A 51 26.22 0.46 24.64
CA GLY A 51 25.46 1.10 23.57
C GLY A 51 26.10 2.37 23.04
N ASN A 52 25.52 2.89 21.96
CA ASN A 52 26.03 4.05 21.23
C ASN A 52 26.03 5.34 22.08
N ASP A 53 25.20 5.41 23.12
CA ASP A 53 25.13 6.53 24.06
C ASP A 53 26.22 6.50 25.15
N ALA A 54 27.11 5.50 25.10
CA ALA A 54 28.18 5.27 26.08
C ALA A 54 27.71 5.06 27.53
N ALA A 55 26.42 4.83 27.74
CA ALA A 55 25.80 4.71 29.06
C ALA A 55 24.90 3.48 29.21
N THR A 56 24.23 3.07 28.12
CA THR A 56 23.31 1.94 28.14
C THR A 56 24.06 0.64 27.90
N VAL A 57 23.96 -0.34 28.81
CA VAL A 57 24.50 -1.69 28.58
C VAL A 57 23.52 -2.49 27.73
N ALA A 58 23.89 -2.81 26.49
CA ALA A 58 23.04 -3.54 25.55
C ALA A 58 23.00 -5.05 25.84
N ALA A 59 24.14 -5.63 26.22
CA ALA A 59 24.26 -7.03 26.62
C ALA A 59 25.47 -7.19 27.55
N ARG A 60 25.43 -8.19 28.44
CA ARG A 60 26.52 -8.49 29.37
C ARG A 60 26.50 -9.94 29.82
N THR A 61 27.64 -10.43 30.27
CA THR A 61 27.75 -11.66 31.06
C THR A 61 27.15 -11.45 32.46
N ALA A 62 26.82 -12.56 33.13
CA ALA A 62 26.11 -12.54 34.40
C ALA A 62 26.91 -11.81 35.50
N GLY A 63 28.23 -12.01 35.56
CA GLY A 63 29.13 -11.48 36.58
C GLY A 63 29.72 -10.10 36.28
N PHE A 64 29.33 -9.45 35.18
CA PHE A 64 29.92 -8.17 34.79
C PHE A 64 29.61 -7.04 35.82
N PRO A 65 30.64 -6.32 36.32
CA PRO A 65 30.47 -5.28 37.34
C PRO A 65 29.85 -4.01 36.73
N GLN A 66 28.54 -3.83 36.92
CA GLN A 66 27.81 -2.72 36.30
C GLN A 66 28.26 -1.33 36.80
N GLU A 67 28.73 -1.23 38.05
CA GLU A 67 29.25 -0.01 38.65
C GLU A 67 30.48 0.52 37.89
N ALA A 68 31.30 -0.37 37.33
CA ALA A 68 32.46 -0.01 36.53
C ALA A 68 32.09 0.79 35.26
N VAL A 69 30.88 0.61 34.69
CA VAL A 69 30.43 1.37 33.51
C VAL A 69 30.29 2.86 33.82
N HIS A 70 29.83 3.19 35.03
CA HIS A 70 29.68 4.59 35.45
C HIS A 70 31.04 5.27 35.56
N SER A 71 31.99 4.60 36.21
CA SER A 71 33.37 5.06 36.35
C SER A 71 34.12 5.13 35.01
N LEU A 72 33.72 4.34 34.01
CA LEU A 72 34.26 4.36 32.64
C LEU A 72 33.56 5.36 31.70
N ALA A 73 32.47 6.02 32.11
CA ALA A 73 31.64 6.83 31.21
C ALA A 73 32.42 7.89 30.38
N PRO A 74 33.38 8.64 30.94
CA PRO A 74 34.18 9.58 30.15
C PRO A 74 35.02 8.90 29.06
N LEU A 75 35.57 7.71 29.33
CA LEU A 75 36.34 6.93 28.37
C LEU A 75 35.44 6.35 27.28
N LEU A 76 34.31 5.76 27.67
CA LEU A 76 33.32 5.19 26.76
C LEU A 76 32.75 6.26 25.83
N ALA A 77 32.49 7.47 26.32
CA ALA A 77 32.04 8.59 25.51
C ALA A 77 33.06 8.97 24.41
N ARG A 78 34.35 9.03 24.76
CA ARG A 78 35.43 9.31 23.80
C ARG A 78 35.57 8.21 22.74
N MET A 79 35.45 6.95 23.15
CA MET A 79 35.49 5.80 22.24
C MET A 79 34.27 5.76 21.32
N SER A 80 33.07 6.02 21.85
CA SER A 80 31.83 6.12 21.08
C SER A 80 31.89 7.25 20.05
N ALA A 81 32.47 8.40 20.44
CA ALA A 81 32.70 9.55 19.55
C ALA A 81 33.87 9.35 18.55
N GLY A 82 34.45 8.15 18.48
CA GLY A 82 35.47 7.80 17.49
C GLY A 82 36.87 8.32 17.77
N GLN A 83 37.13 8.90 18.95
CA GLN A 83 38.44 9.45 19.32
C GLN A 83 39.47 8.36 19.69
N LEU A 84 39.00 7.17 20.08
CA LEU A 84 39.84 6.04 20.51
C LEU A 84 39.23 4.73 19.99
N ALA A 85 40.06 3.86 19.40
CA ALA A 85 39.63 2.55 18.92
C ALA A 85 39.70 1.45 20.01
N ALA A 86 40.68 1.55 20.90
CA ALA A 86 40.83 0.65 22.04
C ALA A 86 41.46 1.41 23.22
N ALA A 87 41.21 0.93 24.43
CA ALA A 87 41.80 1.46 25.65
C ALA A 87 41.95 0.35 26.69
N ALA A 88 42.98 0.44 27.52
CA ALA A 88 43.12 -0.38 28.71
C ALA A 88 43.26 0.54 29.93
N THR A 89 42.57 0.22 31.02
CA THR A 89 42.60 1.01 32.25
C THR A 89 42.31 0.11 33.45
N GLN A 90 42.51 0.63 34.66
CA GLN A 90 42.12 -0.03 35.89
C GLN A 90 41.05 0.80 36.59
N VAL A 91 39.95 0.16 36.98
CA VAL A 91 38.82 0.82 37.65
C VAL A 91 38.35 -0.10 38.78
N GLU A 92 38.31 0.42 40.01
CA GLU A 92 37.72 -0.29 41.17
C GLU A 92 38.29 -1.71 41.39
N GLY A 93 39.60 -1.88 41.15
CA GLY A 93 40.28 -3.18 41.28
C GLY A 93 40.15 -4.10 40.07
N TRP A 94 39.43 -3.71 39.02
CA TRP A 94 39.30 -4.44 37.76
C TRP A 94 40.28 -3.91 36.72
N HIS A 95 40.96 -4.83 36.04
CA HIS A 95 41.66 -4.53 34.79
C HIS A 95 40.66 -4.59 33.65
N VAL A 96 40.48 -3.45 32.97
CA VAL A 96 39.48 -3.26 31.92
C VAL A 96 40.16 -3.06 30.58
N HIS A 97 39.74 -3.82 29.57
CA HIS A 97 40.06 -3.61 28.17
C HIS A 97 38.79 -3.25 27.41
N CYS A 98 38.79 -2.07 26.78
CA CYS A 98 37.72 -1.58 25.95
C CYS A 98 38.13 -1.61 24.49
N GLU A 99 37.24 -2.05 23.61
CA GLU A 99 37.42 -2.01 22.16
C GLU A 99 36.15 -1.47 21.49
N ALA A 100 36.29 -0.48 20.61
CA ALA A 100 35.17 0.13 19.90
C ALA A 100 34.73 -0.75 18.71
N LEU A 101 33.42 -1.00 18.59
CA LEU A 101 32.85 -1.79 17.51
C LEU A 101 32.60 -0.92 16.27
N GLY A 102 33.23 -1.30 15.15
CA GLY A 102 32.98 -0.74 13.83
C GLY A 102 33.63 0.63 13.61
N THR A 103 33.26 1.28 12.50
CA THR A 103 33.95 2.47 11.96
C THR A 103 33.08 3.72 11.87
N HIS A 104 31.79 3.64 12.23
CA HIS A 104 30.85 4.76 12.11
C HIS A 104 30.40 5.22 13.50
N ASP A 105 30.53 6.51 13.76
CA ASP A 105 30.13 7.12 15.02
C ASP A 105 28.61 7.38 15.06
N PRO A 106 27.96 7.27 16.23
CA PRO A 106 28.50 6.80 17.51
C PRO A 106 28.70 5.27 17.58
N ARG A 107 29.87 4.84 18.07
CA ARG A 107 30.28 3.42 18.17
C ARG A 107 29.80 2.78 19.47
N GLN A 108 29.50 1.49 19.41
CA GLN A 108 29.40 0.68 20.64
C GLN A 108 30.78 0.33 21.14
N VAL A 109 30.89 -0.03 22.42
CA VAL A 109 32.16 -0.43 23.02
C VAL A 109 32.02 -1.78 23.71
N LEU A 110 32.87 -2.73 23.35
CA LEU A 110 33.03 -4.00 24.05
C LEU A 110 33.97 -3.76 25.22
N VAL A 111 33.50 -4.01 26.42
CA VAL A 111 34.23 -3.84 27.67
C VAL A 111 34.50 -5.22 28.25
N ALA A 112 35.76 -5.61 28.36
CA ALA A 112 36.21 -6.82 29.02
C ALA A 112 36.86 -6.44 30.36
N ALA A 113 36.38 -7.00 31.47
CA ALA A 113 36.85 -6.75 32.83
C ALA A 113 37.30 -8.05 33.50
N GLY A 114 38.45 -8.01 34.16
CA GLY A 114 38.97 -9.13 34.95
C GLY A 114 39.73 -8.67 36.20
N CYS A 115 39.90 -9.56 37.17
CA CYS A 115 40.65 -9.27 38.41
C CYS A 115 42.18 -9.23 38.21
N SER A 116 42.66 -9.50 36.99
CA SER A 116 44.07 -9.48 36.60
C SER A 116 44.22 -8.89 35.20
N GLU A 117 45.41 -8.44 34.85
CA GLU A 117 45.69 -7.90 33.52
C GLU A 117 45.33 -8.91 32.41
N PRO A 118 44.63 -8.50 31.33
CA PRO A 118 44.20 -9.39 30.27
C PRO A 118 45.40 -10.04 29.57
N THR A 119 45.36 -11.36 29.42
CA THR A 119 46.40 -12.07 28.65
C THR A 119 46.36 -11.66 27.17
N ARG A 120 47.48 -11.81 26.43
CA ARG A 120 47.52 -11.58 24.98
C ARG A 120 46.44 -12.37 24.22
N ARG A 121 46.13 -13.59 24.68
CA ARG A 121 45.05 -14.42 24.12
C ARG A 121 43.68 -13.80 24.39
N ALA A 122 43.42 -13.32 25.60
CA ALA A 122 42.16 -12.66 25.94
C ALA A 122 41.94 -11.38 25.13
N VAL A 123 42.98 -10.56 24.94
CA VAL A 123 42.93 -9.37 24.08
C VAL A 123 42.62 -9.77 22.63
N SER A 124 43.35 -10.74 22.06
CA SER A 124 43.11 -11.20 20.68
C SER A 124 41.70 -11.77 20.47
N LEU A 125 41.19 -12.57 21.40
CA LEU A 125 39.83 -13.10 21.33
C LEU A 125 38.77 -12.02 21.51
N THR A 126 39.05 -10.99 22.32
CA THR A 126 38.19 -9.82 22.46
C THR A 126 38.10 -9.07 21.13
N SER A 127 39.22 -8.88 20.43
CA SER A 127 39.21 -8.25 19.10
C SER A 127 38.51 -9.09 18.03
N HIS A 128 38.66 -10.41 18.05
CA HIS A 128 37.92 -11.31 17.15
C HIS A 128 36.40 -11.26 17.44
N ALA A 129 36.01 -11.28 18.71
CA ALA A 129 34.61 -11.15 19.12
C ALA A 129 34.04 -9.77 18.75
N CYS A 130 34.82 -8.70 18.95
CA CYS A 130 34.48 -7.34 18.53
C CYS A 130 34.21 -7.27 17.01
N THR A 131 35.08 -7.87 16.20
CA THR A 131 34.91 -7.98 14.74
C THR A 131 33.65 -8.76 14.37
N ALA A 132 33.41 -9.91 15.00
CA ALA A 132 32.23 -10.74 14.76
C ALA A 132 30.93 -9.99 15.09
N LEU A 133 30.88 -9.32 16.24
CA LEU A 133 29.76 -8.49 16.67
C LEU A 133 29.54 -7.30 15.72
N ALA A 134 30.61 -6.62 15.28
CA ALA A 134 30.52 -5.51 14.33
C ALA A 134 29.92 -5.95 12.98
N MET A 135 30.30 -7.14 12.49
CA MET A 135 29.76 -7.70 11.25
C MET A 135 28.29 -8.13 11.38
N LEU A 136 27.91 -8.80 12.47
CA LEU A 136 26.51 -9.15 12.75
C LEU A 136 25.61 -7.91 12.76
N ARG A 137 26.07 -6.83 13.43
CA ARG A 137 25.34 -5.55 13.45
C ARG A 137 25.28 -4.89 12.08
N ARG A 138 26.32 -5.00 11.26
CA ARG A 138 26.31 -4.44 9.90
C ARG A 138 25.27 -5.10 9.02
N VAL A 139 25.16 -6.44 9.09
CA VAL A 139 24.11 -7.19 8.36
C VAL A 139 22.73 -6.76 8.83
N GLU A 140 22.52 -6.71 10.15
CA GLU A 140 21.23 -6.33 10.72
C GLU A 140 20.82 -4.88 10.40
N ASN A 141 21.76 -3.93 10.50
CA ASN A 141 21.55 -2.54 10.10
C ASN A 141 21.25 -2.44 8.60
N GLY A 142 21.93 -3.22 7.76
CA GLY A 142 21.63 -3.35 6.34
C GLY A 142 20.19 -3.84 6.10
N ASP A 143 19.76 -4.89 6.79
CA ASP A 143 18.41 -5.44 6.68
C ASP A 143 17.34 -4.48 7.21
N ARG A 144 17.63 -3.75 8.30
CA ARG A 144 16.75 -2.68 8.81
C ARG A 144 16.64 -1.53 7.81
N ALA A 145 17.77 -1.06 7.28
CA ALA A 145 17.81 0.01 6.29
C ALA A 145 17.07 -0.39 5.01
N TRP A 146 17.28 -1.62 4.53
CA TRP A 146 16.57 -2.18 3.38
C TRP A 146 15.06 -2.26 3.62
N ARG A 147 14.62 -2.80 4.76
CA ARG A 147 13.18 -2.85 5.12
C ARG A 147 12.59 -1.45 5.24
N GLY A 148 13.32 -0.51 5.84
CA GLY A 148 12.93 0.89 5.95
C GLY A 148 12.77 1.55 4.58
N TYR A 149 13.75 1.36 3.69
CA TYR A 149 13.70 1.81 2.31
C TYR A 149 12.50 1.22 1.57
N GLN A 150 12.27 -0.09 1.65
CA GLN A 150 11.14 -0.74 1.00
C GLN A 150 9.79 -0.23 1.51
N HIS A 151 9.68 0.01 2.81
CA HIS A 151 8.49 0.61 3.40
C HIS A 151 8.27 2.04 2.89
N LYS A 152 9.31 2.85 2.82
CA LYS A 152 9.24 4.23 2.31
C LYS A 152 8.94 4.29 0.82
N ALA A 153 9.60 3.47 0.00
CA ALA A 153 9.31 3.34 -1.43
C ALA A 153 7.85 2.94 -1.65
N HIS A 154 7.34 1.99 -0.87
CA HIS A 154 5.92 1.63 -0.91
C HIS A 154 5.00 2.81 -0.56
N GLN A 155 5.31 3.60 0.48
CA GLN A 155 4.55 4.80 0.84
C GLN A 155 4.56 5.85 -0.30
N VAL A 156 5.69 6.05 -0.96
CA VAL A 156 5.81 7.00 -2.08
C VAL A 156 4.98 6.54 -3.29
N ARG A 157 5.12 5.28 -3.73
CA ARG A 157 4.31 4.74 -4.84
C ARG A 157 2.81 4.85 -4.56
N PHE A 158 2.46 4.63 -3.30
CA PHE A 158 1.09 4.76 -2.84
C PHE A 158 0.60 6.22 -2.85
N ALA A 159 1.41 7.18 -2.43
CA ALA A 159 1.10 8.62 -2.52
C ALA A 159 0.94 9.09 -3.98
N VAL A 160 1.78 8.58 -4.89
CA VAL A 160 1.68 8.83 -6.34
C VAL A 160 0.35 8.31 -6.89
N LEU A 161 -0.03 7.06 -6.59
CA LEU A 161 -1.34 6.52 -6.98
C LEU A 161 -2.48 7.40 -6.44
N HIS A 162 -2.40 7.85 -5.19
CA HIS A 162 -3.42 8.70 -4.60
C HIS A 162 -3.58 10.04 -5.33
N ALA A 163 -2.46 10.72 -5.64
CA ALA A 163 -2.48 11.96 -6.42
C ALA A 163 -3.08 11.74 -7.82
N LEU A 164 -2.76 10.62 -8.48
CA LEU A 164 -3.35 10.26 -9.78
C LEU A 164 -4.86 9.98 -9.69
N LEU A 165 -5.32 9.24 -8.67
CA LEU A 165 -6.74 9.01 -8.41
C LEU A 165 -7.50 10.31 -8.11
N ALA A 166 -6.83 11.32 -7.54
CA ALA A 166 -7.38 12.66 -7.33
C ALA A 166 -7.37 13.54 -8.61
N GLY A 167 -6.79 13.04 -9.71
CA GLY A 167 -6.66 13.78 -10.97
C GLY A 167 -5.53 14.81 -10.96
N GLU A 168 -4.50 14.62 -10.12
CA GLU A 168 -3.41 15.58 -9.91
C GLU A 168 -2.04 15.03 -10.38
N PRO A 169 -1.83 14.80 -11.70
CA PRO A 169 -0.57 14.24 -12.22
C PRO A 169 0.65 15.11 -11.89
N MET A 170 0.49 16.44 -11.88
CA MET A 170 1.58 17.35 -11.49
C MET A 170 1.97 17.23 -10.02
N LEU A 171 1.02 16.93 -9.12
CA LEU A 171 1.35 16.66 -7.73
C LEU A 171 2.10 15.33 -7.61
N ALA A 172 1.62 14.30 -8.31
CA ALA A 172 2.27 12.99 -8.38
C ALA A 172 3.74 13.12 -8.84
N ARG A 173 3.98 13.92 -9.89
CA ARG A 173 5.32 14.20 -10.42
C ARG A 173 6.23 14.92 -9.42
N ARG A 174 5.70 15.91 -8.68
CA ARG A 174 6.47 16.62 -7.64
C ARG A 174 6.86 15.72 -6.46
N MET A 175 6.03 14.74 -6.11
CA MET A 175 6.33 13.78 -5.04
C MET A 175 7.54 12.87 -5.36
N THR A 176 7.89 12.72 -6.63
CA THR A 176 8.99 11.87 -7.11
C THR A 176 10.17 12.67 -7.65
N THR A 177 10.33 13.92 -7.21
CA THR A 177 11.43 14.79 -7.65
C THR A 177 12.79 14.10 -7.38
N GLY A 178 13.67 14.09 -8.39
CA GLY A 178 14.96 13.40 -8.36
C GLY A 178 14.95 11.96 -8.89
N ALA A 179 13.77 11.36 -9.03
CA ALA A 179 13.57 10.01 -9.58
C ALA A 179 12.15 9.87 -10.15
N VAL A 180 11.81 10.67 -11.17
CA VAL A 180 10.48 10.69 -11.76
C VAL A 180 10.26 9.40 -12.55
N PRO A 181 9.22 8.59 -12.23
CA PRO A 181 8.87 7.42 -13.02
C PRO A 181 8.47 7.85 -14.44
N PRO A 182 8.97 7.20 -15.51
CA PRO A 182 8.60 7.51 -16.89
C PRO A 182 7.08 7.52 -17.12
N LEU A 183 6.32 6.70 -16.39
CA LEU A 183 4.85 6.70 -16.38
C LEU A 183 4.26 8.12 -16.24
N LEU A 184 4.87 8.97 -15.42
CA LEU A 184 4.35 10.31 -15.11
C LEU A 184 4.60 11.34 -16.22
N ASP A 185 5.42 11.01 -17.21
CA ASP A 185 5.67 11.84 -18.40
C ASP A 185 4.88 11.32 -19.62
N THR A 186 4.08 10.27 -19.46
CA THR A 186 3.19 9.76 -20.53
C THR A 186 1.90 10.54 -20.62
N GLU A 187 1.24 10.51 -21.78
CA GLU A 187 -0.07 11.14 -21.96
C GLU A 187 -1.20 10.25 -21.45
N ARG A 188 -1.07 8.93 -21.65
CA ARG A 188 -2.12 7.94 -21.39
C ARG A 188 -1.57 6.73 -20.66
N LEU A 189 -2.39 6.15 -19.80
CA LEU A 189 -2.12 4.90 -19.10
C LEU A 189 -3.32 3.96 -19.13
N ARG A 190 -3.06 2.68 -18.87
CA ARG A 190 -4.06 1.66 -18.56
C ARG A 190 -3.88 1.21 -17.12
N VAL A 191 -4.99 0.97 -16.43
CA VAL A 191 -4.99 0.29 -15.14
C VAL A 191 -5.23 -1.20 -15.37
N HIS A 192 -4.24 -1.99 -14.98
CA HIS A 192 -4.31 -3.44 -14.89
C HIS A 192 -4.53 -3.81 -13.43
N LEU A 193 -5.72 -4.30 -13.09
CA LEU A 193 -6.07 -4.70 -11.73
C LEU A 193 -5.95 -6.22 -11.60
N LEU A 194 -4.84 -6.66 -11.00
CA LEU A 194 -4.57 -8.08 -10.76
C LEU A 194 -5.14 -8.49 -9.40
N ARG A 195 -5.99 -9.51 -9.40
CA ARG A 195 -6.35 -10.25 -8.20
C ARG A 195 -5.40 -11.42 -7.99
N CYS A 196 -4.73 -11.48 -6.83
CA CYS A 196 -3.83 -12.56 -6.43
C CYS A 196 -3.80 -12.73 -4.89
N PRO A 197 -3.38 -13.89 -4.35
CA PRO A 197 -3.24 -14.07 -2.91
C PRO A 197 -2.30 -13.00 -2.28
N PRO A 198 -2.54 -12.58 -1.02
CA PRO A 198 -1.75 -11.52 -0.39
C PRO A 198 -0.23 -11.78 -0.34
N ALA A 199 0.18 -13.05 -0.16
CA ALA A 199 1.59 -13.45 -0.15
C ALA A 199 2.26 -13.23 -1.51
N ASP A 200 1.53 -13.48 -2.60
CA ASP A 200 2.03 -13.33 -3.97
C ASP A 200 2.12 -11.87 -4.37
N ARG A 201 1.18 -11.03 -3.94
CA ARG A 201 1.19 -9.61 -4.23
C ARG A 201 2.52 -8.95 -3.86
N ALA A 202 2.98 -9.19 -2.63
CA ALA A 202 4.23 -8.61 -2.14
C ALA A 202 5.45 -9.16 -2.89
N ARG A 203 5.42 -10.44 -3.27
CA ARG A 203 6.46 -11.08 -4.09
C ARG A 203 6.53 -10.46 -5.49
N ILE A 204 5.39 -10.33 -6.17
CA ILE A 204 5.29 -9.74 -7.51
C ILE A 204 5.82 -8.31 -7.50
N THR A 205 5.35 -7.45 -6.58
CA THR A 205 5.82 -6.06 -6.49
C THR A 205 7.34 -5.98 -6.32
N ARG A 206 7.95 -6.83 -5.49
CA ARG A 206 9.41 -6.83 -5.26
C ARG A 206 10.20 -7.40 -6.44
N THR A 207 9.66 -8.39 -7.13
CA THR A 207 10.35 -9.09 -8.23
C THR A 207 10.61 -8.16 -9.41
N TYR A 208 9.66 -7.27 -9.71
CA TYR A 208 9.74 -6.34 -10.84
C TYR A 208 10.18 -4.92 -10.42
N GLN A 209 10.60 -4.75 -9.17
CA GLN A 209 11.01 -3.45 -8.65
C GLN A 209 12.40 -3.07 -9.18
N ASP A 210 12.55 -1.85 -9.68
CA ASP A 210 13.85 -1.30 -10.06
C ASP A 210 14.63 -0.76 -8.84
N HIS A 211 15.85 -0.29 -9.08
CA HIS A 211 16.75 0.25 -8.05
C HIS A 211 16.26 1.56 -7.41
N LEU A 212 15.36 2.30 -8.07
CA LEU A 212 14.74 3.52 -7.53
C LEU A 212 13.49 3.20 -6.71
N GLY A 213 13.02 1.96 -6.78
CA GLY A 213 11.85 1.49 -6.07
C GLY A 213 10.56 1.70 -6.85
N TYR A 214 10.63 1.82 -8.17
CA TYR A 214 9.49 1.82 -9.08
C TYR A 214 9.49 0.53 -9.91
N HIS A 215 8.89 0.55 -11.10
CA HIS A 215 8.74 -0.61 -11.97
C HIS A 215 9.08 -0.24 -13.42
N GLY A 216 10.18 0.49 -13.63
CA GLY A 216 10.55 0.99 -14.95
C GLY A 216 9.55 2.03 -15.45
N SER A 217 8.97 1.81 -16.64
CA SER A 217 7.94 2.66 -17.23
C SER A 217 6.57 2.54 -16.56
N ASP A 218 6.41 1.64 -15.60
CA ASP A 218 5.14 1.31 -14.97
C ASP A 218 5.17 1.52 -13.45
N LEU A 219 4.01 1.40 -12.80
CA LEU A 219 3.88 1.54 -11.35
C LEU A 219 2.99 0.46 -10.76
N LEU A 220 3.59 -0.47 -9.99
CA LEU A 220 2.87 -1.51 -9.26
C LEU A 220 2.66 -1.11 -7.80
N VAL A 221 1.39 -1.00 -7.41
CA VAL A 221 0.94 -0.56 -6.09
C VAL A 221 0.03 -1.60 -5.45
N GLN A 222 0.37 -2.00 -4.24
CA GLN A 222 -0.50 -2.86 -3.45
C GLN A 222 -1.74 -2.10 -3.02
N CYS A 223 -2.94 -2.63 -3.28
CA CYS A 223 -4.16 -1.99 -2.83
C CYS A 223 -4.25 -2.03 -1.29
N PRO A 224 -4.41 -0.89 -0.59
CA PRO A 224 -4.58 -0.89 0.87
C PRO A 224 -5.99 -1.34 1.30
N VAL A 225 -6.94 -1.33 0.37
CA VAL A 225 -8.34 -1.66 0.63
C VAL A 225 -8.59 -3.16 0.48
N PHE A 226 -8.14 -3.74 -0.62
CA PHE A 226 -8.34 -5.15 -0.96
C PHE A 226 -6.99 -5.86 -0.90
N THR A 227 -6.83 -6.75 0.06
CA THR A 227 -5.54 -7.44 0.33
C THR A 227 -5.13 -8.38 -0.80
N ASP A 228 -6.08 -8.77 -1.65
CA ASP A 228 -5.86 -9.59 -2.83
C ASP A 228 -5.71 -8.78 -4.13
N HIS A 229 -5.74 -7.44 -4.10
CA HIS A 229 -5.57 -6.61 -5.30
C HIS A 229 -4.16 -6.00 -5.39
N LEU A 230 -3.59 -6.09 -6.59
CA LEU A 230 -2.43 -5.34 -7.05
C LEU A 230 -2.88 -4.41 -8.18
N ILE A 231 -2.63 -3.11 -8.03
CA ILE A 231 -2.96 -2.07 -8.99
C ILE A 231 -1.70 -1.81 -9.81
N CYS A 232 -1.76 -2.06 -11.12
CA CYS A 232 -0.65 -1.85 -12.03
C CYS A 232 -1.03 -0.73 -13.00
N LEU A 233 -0.38 0.42 -12.87
CA LEU A 233 -0.50 1.52 -13.82
C LEU A 233 0.55 1.30 -14.90
N ILE A 234 0.10 1.09 -16.14
CA ILE A 234 0.97 0.78 -17.26
C ILE A 234 0.80 1.87 -18.32
N ALA A 235 1.89 2.43 -18.81
CA ALA A 235 1.82 3.41 -19.89
C ALA A 235 1.16 2.81 -21.14
N ASP A 236 0.34 3.59 -21.85
CA ASP A 236 -0.27 3.07 -23.08
C ASP A 236 0.81 2.84 -24.16
N GLY A 237 0.75 1.70 -24.83
CA GLY A 237 1.80 1.24 -25.76
C GLY A 237 2.95 0.45 -25.11
N GLU A 238 3.07 0.41 -23.79
CA GLU A 238 4.03 -0.45 -23.09
C GLU A 238 3.46 -1.86 -22.88
N GLU A 239 4.12 -2.88 -23.45
CA GLU A 239 3.62 -4.25 -23.41
C GLU A 239 4.30 -5.14 -22.39
N ARG A 240 5.50 -4.78 -21.91
CA ARG A 240 6.34 -5.69 -21.10
C ARG A 240 5.63 -6.16 -19.83
N HIS A 241 5.19 -5.26 -18.95
CA HIS A 241 4.49 -5.66 -17.73
C HIS A 241 3.08 -6.18 -18.03
N ALA A 242 2.42 -5.68 -19.08
CA ALA A 242 1.11 -6.18 -19.49
C ALA A 242 1.16 -7.66 -19.88
N GLU A 243 2.15 -8.07 -20.66
CA GLU A 243 2.39 -9.47 -21.02
C GLU A 243 2.75 -10.33 -19.81
N ILE A 244 3.66 -9.85 -18.95
CA ILE A 244 4.02 -10.53 -17.69
C ILE A 244 2.78 -10.81 -16.83
N LEU A 245 1.89 -9.83 -16.67
CA LEU A 245 0.67 -10.00 -15.88
C LEU A 245 -0.27 -11.05 -16.50
N ARG A 246 -0.41 -11.07 -17.83
CA ARG A 246 -1.20 -12.10 -18.53
C ARG A 246 -0.60 -13.49 -18.36
N LEU A 247 0.72 -13.63 -18.46
CA LEU A 247 1.43 -14.88 -18.20
C LEU A 247 1.23 -15.36 -16.76
N LEU A 248 1.33 -14.47 -15.77
CA LEU A 248 1.07 -14.79 -14.36
C LEU A 248 -0.36 -15.32 -14.16
N VAL A 249 -1.36 -14.74 -14.83
CA VAL A 249 -2.75 -15.21 -14.75
C VAL A 249 -2.93 -16.56 -15.42
N ARG A 250 -2.31 -16.78 -16.58
CA ARG A 250 -2.35 -18.07 -17.29
C ARG A 250 -1.78 -19.18 -16.41
N ASP A 251 -0.63 -18.94 -15.80
CA ASP A 251 0.13 -19.94 -15.06
C ASP A 251 -0.42 -20.17 -13.63
N ASN A 252 -1.28 -19.28 -13.11
CA ASN A 252 -1.82 -19.37 -11.76
C ASN A 252 -3.35 -19.38 -11.73
N PRO A 253 -4.00 -20.50 -11.35
CA PRO A 253 -5.46 -20.62 -11.41
C PRO A 253 -6.23 -19.71 -10.45
N ARG A 254 -5.55 -19.21 -9.42
CA ARG A 254 -6.13 -18.31 -8.41
C ARG A 254 -6.11 -16.84 -8.84
N TYR A 255 -5.53 -16.51 -9.99
CA TYR A 255 -5.35 -15.14 -10.43
C TYR A 255 -6.41 -14.75 -11.44
N ALA A 256 -6.78 -13.47 -11.44
CA ALA A 256 -7.64 -12.86 -12.46
C ALA A 256 -7.20 -11.42 -12.71
N LEU A 257 -7.41 -10.91 -13.92
CA LEU A 257 -6.93 -9.59 -14.35
C LEU A 257 -8.01 -8.82 -15.08
N GLY A 258 -8.35 -7.64 -14.55
CA GLY A 258 -9.16 -6.65 -15.25
C GLY A 258 -8.27 -5.58 -15.86
N ILE A 259 -8.55 -5.17 -17.09
CA ILE A 259 -7.75 -4.18 -17.83
C ILE A 259 -8.68 -3.05 -18.28
N SER A 260 -8.36 -1.81 -17.94
CA SER A 260 -9.11 -0.64 -18.42
C SER A 260 -8.81 -0.31 -19.88
N ASP A 261 -9.59 0.62 -20.46
CA ASP A 261 -9.14 1.35 -21.64
C ASP A 261 -7.96 2.27 -21.29
N ALA A 262 -7.33 2.86 -22.31
CA ALA A 262 -6.33 3.90 -22.10
C ALA A 262 -7.00 5.20 -21.65
N HIS A 263 -6.45 5.86 -20.64
CA HIS A 263 -6.97 7.10 -20.03
C HIS A 263 -5.87 8.13 -19.83
N PRO A 264 -6.16 9.44 -19.86
CA PRO A 264 -5.18 10.43 -19.46
C PRO A 264 -4.88 10.27 -17.97
N LEU A 265 -3.69 10.69 -17.53
CA LEU A 265 -3.28 10.53 -16.12
C LEU A 265 -4.26 11.21 -15.16
N SER A 266 -4.87 12.33 -15.57
CA SER A 266 -5.90 13.05 -14.81
C SER A 266 -7.19 12.24 -14.61
N ALA A 267 -7.46 11.23 -15.42
CA ALA A 267 -8.64 10.36 -15.31
C ALA A 267 -8.29 8.94 -14.80
N THR A 268 -7.19 8.79 -14.05
CA THR A 268 -6.79 7.50 -13.45
C THR A 268 -7.91 6.88 -12.58
N ALA A 269 -8.76 7.70 -11.96
CA ALA A 269 -9.95 7.23 -11.24
C ALA A 269 -10.93 6.45 -12.14
N ALA A 270 -11.19 6.94 -13.35
CA ALA A 270 -12.06 6.28 -14.31
C ALA A 270 -11.43 4.98 -14.82
N ALA A 271 -10.13 4.99 -15.12
CA ALA A 271 -9.36 3.80 -15.47
C ALA A 271 -9.43 2.73 -14.35
N TYR A 272 -9.30 3.15 -13.10
CA TYR A 272 -9.42 2.24 -11.95
C TYR A 272 -10.82 1.62 -11.86
N ALA A 273 -11.88 2.42 -12.00
CA ALA A 273 -13.26 1.90 -12.02
C ALA A 273 -13.50 0.90 -13.16
N GLN A 274 -13.05 1.23 -14.39
CA GLN A 274 -13.13 0.32 -15.54
C GLN A 274 -12.38 -0.99 -15.29
N SER A 275 -11.18 -0.93 -14.71
CA SER A 275 -10.41 -2.14 -14.38
C SER A 275 -11.11 -3.01 -13.34
N ALA A 276 -11.88 -2.42 -12.42
CA ALA A 276 -12.68 -3.16 -11.45
C ALA A 276 -13.88 -3.86 -12.12
N HIS A 277 -14.57 -3.21 -13.06
CA HIS A 277 -15.61 -3.85 -13.88
C HIS A 277 -15.04 -5.00 -14.71
N ALA A 278 -13.93 -4.74 -15.40
CA ALA A 278 -13.22 -5.76 -16.14
C ALA A 278 -12.80 -6.92 -15.25
N LEU A 279 -12.33 -6.67 -14.02
CA LEU A 279 -11.96 -7.74 -13.09
C LEU A 279 -13.17 -8.56 -12.63
N ALA A 280 -14.34 -7.94 -12.44
CA ALA A 280 -15.57 -8.65 -12.15
C ALA A 280 -15.96 -9.60 -13.29
N ALA A 281 -15.89 -9.13 -14.55
CA ALA A 281 -16.10 -9.95 -15.74
C ALA A 281 -15.02 -11.03 -15.92
N ALA A 282 -13.76 -10.72 -15.61
CA ALA A 282 -12.64 -11.65 -15.73
C ALA A 282 -12.85 -12.93 -14.90
N ARG A 283 -13.58 -12.83 -13.78
CA ARG A 283 -13.85 -13.99 -12.91
C ARG A 283 -14.81 -15.02 -13.51
N THR A 284 -15.53 -14.68 -14.57
CA THR A 284 -16.52 -15.57 -15.21
C THR A 284 -16.01 -16.18 -16.51
N VAL A 285 -14.97 -15.60 -17.12
CA VAL A 285 -14.38 -16.08 -18.37
C VAL A 285 -13.24 -17.08 -18.13
N ALA A 286 -13.12 -18.07 -19.02
CA ALA A 286 -12.16 -19.18 -18.86
C ALA A 286 -10.68 -18.73 -18.76
N HIS A 287 -10.30 -17.69 -19.51
CA HIS A 287 -8.93 -17.17 -19.55
C HIS A 287 -8.60 -16.23 -18.38
N ARG A 288 -9.59 -15.87 -17.54
CA ARG A 288 -9.47 -15.02 -16.34
C ARG A 288 -8.82 -13.65 -16.56
N VAL A 289 -8.76 -13.20 -17.80
CA VAL A 289 -8.38 -11.84 -18.17
C VAL A 289 -9.60 -11.23 -18.83
N ALA A 290 -9.92 -9.98 -18.54
CA ALA A 290 -10.92 -9.27 -19.32
C ALA A 290 -10.45 -7.84 -19.54
N PHE A 291 -10.73 -7.34 -20.73
CA PHE A 291 -10.60 -5.93 -21.05
C PHE A 291 -11.96 -5.28 -20.79
N TYR A 292 -11.93 -4.03 -20.36
CA TYR A 292 -13.12 -3.21 -20.37
C TYR A 292 -13.53 -3.03 -21.83
N HIS A 293 -14.64 -3.65 -22.24
CA HIS A 293 -15.07 -3.71 -23.64
C HIS A 293 -15.92 -2.50 -24.05
N GLY A 294 -15.47 -1.28 -23.70
CA GLY A 294 -16.00 -0.05 -24.27
C GLY A 294 -17.53 0.10 -24.22
N GLN A 295 -18.20 -0.37 -23.16
CA GLN A 295 -19.58 0.08 -22.94
C GLN A 295 -19.50 1.60 -22.84
N THR A 296 -20.14 2.28 -23.80
CA THR A 296 -20.22 3.74 -23.81
C THR A 296 -20.75 4.17 -22.46
N PRO A 297 -19.93 4.82 -21.61
CA PRO A 297 -20.37 5.30 -20.32
C PRO A 297 -21.57 6.22 -20.47
N LEU A 298 -22.42 6.29 -19.45
CA LEU A 298 -23.61 7.14 -19.51
C LEU A 298 -23.24 8.59 -19.86
N GLN A 299 -22.15 9.14 -19.31
CA GLN A 299 -21.72 10.50 -19.59
C GLN A 299 -21.44 10.77 -21.07
N ASP A 300 -21.05 9.76 -21.86
CA ASP A 300 -20.67 9.93 -23.26
C ASP A 300 -21.89 9.94 -24.20
N VAL A 301 -23.06 9.45 -23.73
CA VAL A 301 -24.31 9.51 -24.49
C VAL A 301 -25.16 10.75 -24.19
N LEU A 302 -24.74 11.59 -23.23
CA LEU A 302 -25.44 12.81 -22.84
C LEU A 302 -25.06 14.01 -23.71
N VAL A 303 -25.96 14.99 -23.77
CA VAL A 303 -25.70 16.28 -24.44
C VAL A 303 -24.73 17.10 -23.59
N GLN A 304 -23.46 17.17 -24.03
CA GLN A 304 -22.34 17.64 -23.19
C GLN A 304 -22.52 19.04 -22.57
N PRO A 305 -22.95 20.10 -23.29
CA PRO A 305 -23.11 21.41 -22.68
C PRO A 305 -24.12 21.41 -21.53
N HIS A 306 -25.22 20.68 -21.70
CA HIS A 306 -26.27 20.54 -20.69
C HIS A 306 -25.80 19.68 -19.51
N ALA A 307 -25.12 18.57 -19.80
CA ALA A 307 -24.58 17.66 -18.79
C ALA A 307 -23.50 18.35 -17.93
N ALA A 308 -22.60 19.13 -18.55
CA ALA A 308 -21.60 19.92 -17.86
C ALA A 308 -22.20 21.07 -17.03
N ALA A 309 -23.28 21.71 -17.50
CA ALA A 309 -23.99 22.73 -16.74
C ALA A 309 -24.65 22.13 -15.48
N TRP A 310 -25.34 21.00 -15.61
CA TRP A 310 -25.92 20.26 -14.49
C TRP A 310 -24.86 19.77 -13.51
N ALA A 311 -23.79 19.14 -14.00
CA ALA A 311 -22.72 18.61 -13.15
C ALA A 311 -22.08 19.72 -12.31
N ARG A 312 -21.77 20.86 -12.93
CA ARG A 312 -21.26 22.05 -12.22
C ARG A 312 -22.26 22.58 -11.20
N ALA A 313 -23.55 22.64 -11.54
CA ALA A 313 -24.58 23.09 -10.61
C ALA A 313 -24.71 22.17 -9.38
N LEU A 314 -24.68 20.85 -9.59
CA LEU A 314 -24.76 19.86 -8.51
C LEU A 314 -23.53 19.88 -7.60
N LEU A 315 -22.33 20.05 -8.17
CA LEU A 315 -21.07 20.00 -7.41
C LEU A 315 -20.66 21.34 -6.81
N ARG A 316 -21.19 22.47 -7.28
CA ARG A 316 -20.88 23.83 -6.78
C ARG A 316 -20.90 23.97 -5.26
N PRO A 317 -21.83 23.36 -4.50
CA PRO A 317 -21.81 23.50 -3.05
C PRO A 317 -20.53 22.96 -2.40
N LEU A 318 -19.82 22.04 -3.06
CA LEU A 318 -18.55 21.50 -2.58
C LEU A 318 -17.39 22.50 -2.63
N ASP A 319 -17.53 23.60 -3.37
CA ASP A 319 -16.52 24.67 -3.38
C ASP A 319 -16.43 25.38 -2.02
N SER A 320 -17.47 25.27 -1.19
CA SER A 320 -17.52 25.86 0.15
C SER A 320 -16.89 24.99 1.25
N VAL A 321 -16.59 23.72 0.96
CA VAL A 321 -16.01 22.78 1.94
C VAL A 321 -14.50 22.68 1.76
N PRO A 322 -13.74 22.27 2.80
CA PRO A 322 -12.30 22.04 2.65
C PRO A 322 -12.01 21.05 1.52
N LYS A 323 -10.96 21.30 0.73
CA LYS A 323 -10.53 20.45 -0.40
C LYS A 323 -10.47 18.96 -0.04
N THR A 324 -9.94 18.62 1.14
CA THR A 324 -9.91 17.25 1.66
C THR A 324 -11.29 16.59 1.74
N SER A 325 -12.34 17.35 2.05
CA SER A 325 -13.72 16.84 2.07
C SER A 325 -14.20 16.52 0.65
N ALA A 326 -13.92 17.39 -0.33
CA ALA A 326 -14.25 17.15 -1.72
C ALA A 326 -13.48 15.94 -2.29
N ASP A 327 -12.19 15.80 -1.96
CA ASP A 327 -11.37 14.65 -2.36
C ASP A 327 -11.90 13.34 -1.74
N ILE A 328 -12.31 13.37 -0.46
CA ILE A 328 -12.94 12.22 0.20
C ILE A 328 -14.23 11.80 -0.52
N ILE A 329 -15.08 12.74 -0.96
CA ILE A 329 -16.31 12.43 -1.73
C ILE A 329 -15.95 11.68 -3.01
N ARG A 330 -14.98 12.18 -3.78
CA ARG A 330 -14.53 11.53 -5.02
C ARG A 330 -14.10 10.08 -4.76
N LEU A 331 -13.29 9.88 -3.73
CA LEU A 331 -12.79 8.56 -3.37
C LEU A 331 -13.89 7.60 -2.90
N VAL A 332 -14.88 8.08 -2.12
CA VAL A 332 -15.97 7.19 -1.65
C VAL A 332 -16.94 6.78 -2.76
N MET A 333 -16.91 7.44 -3.92
CA MET A 333 -17.65 6.97 -5.10
C MET A 333 -16.96 5.79 -5.78
N LEU A 334 -15.64 5.63 -5.59
CA LEU A 334 -14.81 4.57 -6.20
C LEU A 334 -14.58 3.36 -5.28
N MET A 335 -14.71 3.53 -3.96
CA MET A 335 -14.43 2.46 -3.01
C MET A 335 -15.18 2.67 -1.67
N PRO A 336 -15.32 1.62 -0.84
CA PRO A 336 -15.98 1.72 0.45
C PRO A 336 -15.31 2.74 1.40
N ARG A 337 -16.09 3.37 2.29
CA ARG A 337 -15.59 4.35 3.28
C ARG A 337 -14.41 3.83 4.13
N SER A 338 -14.44 2.55 4.51
CA SER A 338 -13.34 1.90 5.23
C SER A 338 -12.08 1.72 4.38
N GLY A 339 -12.26 1.62 3.07
CA GLY A 339 -11.19 1.68 2.08
C GLY A 339 -10.58 3.06 2.01
N VAL A 340 -11.40 4.11 1.88
CA VAL A 340 -10.93 5.50 1.87
C VAL A 340 -10.20 5.86 3.16
N ALA A 341 -10.68 5.43 4.33
CA ALA A 341 -9.99 5.66 5.60
C ALA A 341 -8.58 5.04 5.62
N ARG A 342 -8.45 3.79 5.15
CA ARG A 342 -7.16 3.11 5.00
C ARG A 342 -6.28 3.76 3.94
N LEU A 343 -6.87 4.18 2.82
CA LEU A 343 -6.20 4.85 1.72
C LEU A 343 -5.57 6.17 2.20
N LEU A 344 -6.30 6.95 3.00
CA LEU A 344 -5.83 8.25 3.48
C LEU A 344 -5.04 8.18 4.79
N GLY A 345 -4.95 7.00 5.43
CA GLY A 345 -4.39 6.89 6.79
C GLY A 345 -5.19 7.66 7.85
N LEU A 346 -6.48 7.90 7.60
CA LEU A 346 -7.38 8.65 8.48
C LEU A 346 -8.31 7.71 9.26
N SER A 347 -8.76 8.16 10.43
CA SER A 347 -9.75 7.42 11.20
C SER A 347 -11.10 7.40 10.48
N ARG A 348 -11.91 6.36 10.71
CA ARG A 348 -13.29 6.27 10.18
C ARG A 348 -14.16 7.44 10.65
N ASN A 349 -13.90 7.96 11.85
CA ASN A 349 -14.61 9.11 12.41
C ASN A 349 -14.27 10.39 11.64
N THR A 350 -12.99 10.58 11.30
CA THR A 350 -12.51 11.70 10.47
C THR A 350 -13.18 11.67 9.10
N ILE A 351 -13.18 10.51 8.42
CA ILE A 351 -13.90 10.34 7.15
C ILE A 351 -15.38 10.69 7.30
N THR A 352 -16.04 10.19 8.35
CA THR A 352 -17.46 10.46 8.62
C THR A 352 -17.73 11.96 8.83
N ALA A 353 -16.84 12.68 9.53
CA ALA A 353 -16.98 14.12 9.73
C ALA A 353 -16.85 14.91 8.42
N HIS A 354 -15.92 14.53 7.55
CA HIS A 354 -15.78 15.14 6.21
C HIS A 354 -16.99 14.86 5.32
N LEU A 355 -17.52 13.63 5.34
CA LEU A 355 -18.73 13.28 4.61
C LEU A 355 -19.95 14.05 5.11
N LYS A 356 -20.13 14.18 6.44
CA LYS A 356 -21.24 14.97 7.01
C LYS A 356 -21.17 16.44 6.59
N ARG A 357 -19.98 17.04 6.56
CA ARG A 357 -19.80 18.42 6.10
C ARG A 357 -20.17 18.57 4.62
N ALA A 358 -19.80 17.59 3.81
CA ALA A 358 -20.18 17.55 2.41
C ALA A 358 -21.70 17.38 2.21
N GLU A 359 -22.32 16.47 2.95
CA GLU A 359 -23.78 16.25 2.96
C GLU A 359 -24.53 17.54 3.36
N GLN A 360 -24.02 18.27 4.36
CA GLN A 360 -24.57 19.56 4.78
C GLN A 360 -24.48 20.61 3.67
N ALA A 361 -23.35 20.72 2.98
CA ALA A 361 -23.18 21.64 1.88
C ALA A 361 -24.07 21.27 0.67
N LEU A 362 -24.16 19.98 0.35
CA LEU A 362 -24.99 19.46 -0.74
C LEU A 362 -26.49 19.47 -0.43
N GLY A 363 -26.87 19.57 0.85
CA GLY A 363 -28.26 19.53 1.30
C GLY A 363 -28.93 18.16 1.21
N HIS A 364 -28.17 17.08 0.92
CA HIS A 364 -28.72 15.73 0.78
C HIS A 364 -27.75 14.65 1.31
N SER A 365 -28.29 13.52 1.73
CA SER A 365 -27.49 12.46 2.37
C SER A 365 -26.86 11.53 1.33
N LEU A 366 -25.58 11.22 1.53
CA LEU A 366 -24.85 10.18 0.81
C LEU A 366 -25.26 8.76 1.24
N ALA A 367 -26.20 8.60 2.17
CA ALA A 367 -26.86 7.32 2.42
C ALA A 367 -27.81 6.94 1.27
N ASP A 368 -28.34 7.92 0.53
CA ASP A 368 -29.18 7.71 -0.65
C ASP A 368 -28.35 7.19 -1.83
N ALA A 369 -28.70 6.00 -2.34
CA ALA A 369 -28.01 5.39 -3.47
C ALA A 369 -28.18 6.19 -4.78
N ARG A 370 -29.34 6.81 -5.01
CA ARG A 370 -29.62 7.63 -6.19
C ARG A 370 -28.82 8.91 -6.16
N PHE A 371 -28.72 9.53 -4.99
CA PHE A 371 -27.89 10.71 -4.83
C PHE A 371 -26.41 10.42 -5.04
N ARG A 372 -25.89 9.30 -4.49
CA ARG A 372 -24.51 8.87 -4.78
C ARG A 372 -24.28 8.67 -6.28
N ALA A 373 -25.21 8.02 -6.97
CA ALA A 373 -25.11 7.81 -8.41
C ALA A 373 -25.09 9.13 -9.19
N ALA A 374 -25.89 10.12 -8.80
CA ALA A 374 -25.89 11.46 -9.38
C ALA A 374 -24.54 12.18 -9.15
N ILE A 375 -23.99 12.14 -7.93
CA ILE A 375 -22.68 12.72 -7.63
C ILE A 375 -21.57 12.04 -8.45
N HIS A 376 -21.59 10.71 -8.54
CA HIS A 376 -20.63 9.97 -9.36
C HIS A 376 -20.67 10.40 -10.83
N LEU A 377 -21.87 10.51 -11.43
CA LEU A 377 -22.04 10.97 -12.81
C LEU A 377 -21.56 12.41 -13.00
N ALA A 378 -21.87 13.32 -12.07
CA ALA A 378 -21.41 14.70 -12.13
C ALA A 378 -19.89 14.82 -12.03
N LEU A 379 -19.25 14.00 -11.19
CA LEU A 379 -17.79 13.95 -11.08
C LEU A 379 -17.15 13.44 -12.38
N ALA A 380 -17.73 12.41 -13.00
CA ALA A 380 -17.26 11.90 -14.30
C ALA A 380 -17.35 12.99 -15.39
N LEU A 381 -18.50 13.67 -15.49
CA LEU A 381 -18.71 14.78 -16.43
C LEU A 381 -17.78 15.98 -16.20
N SER A 382 -17.36 16.21 -14.95
CA SER A 382 -16.45 17.31 -14.61
C SER A 382 -14.98 16.99 -14.93
N SER A 383 -14.64 15.71 -15.08
CA SER A 383 -13.28 15.26 -15.45
C SER A 383 -13.01 15.35 -16.95
N SER A 384 -14.06 15.34 -17.78
CA SER A 384 -14.00 15.60 -19.22
C SER A 384 -13.89 17.11 -19.47
N GLN A 385 -12.66 17.61 -19.50
CA GLN A 385 -12.37 19.02 -19.79
C GLN A 385 -12.70 19.32 -21.24
N ASP A 386 -13.87 19.91 -21.54
CA ASP A 386 -14.12 20.61 -22.82
C ASP A 386 -15.38 21.50 -22.88
N SER A 387 -16.04 21.83 -21.76
CA SER A 387 -17.29 22.61 -21.82
C SER A 387 -17.26 23.93 -21.06
N THR A 388 -17.03 25.01 -21.81
CA THR A 388 -17.31 26.40 -21.43
C THR A 388 -18.81 26.69 -21.48
N ALA A 389 -19.62 26.02 -20.65
CA ALA A 389 -21.05 26.30 -20.65
C ALA A 389 -21.35 27.68 -20.03
N THR A 390 -21.85 28.60 -20.86
CA THR A 390 -22.30 29.95 -20.52
C THR A 390 -23.79 30.00 -20.20
N GLY A 391 -24.14 30.56 -19.04
CA GLY A 391 -25.34 31.39 -18.84
C GLY A 391 -26.75 30.78 -18.84
N GLN A 392 -26.96 29.48 -19.12
CA GLN A 392 -28.30 28.87 -19.09
C GLN A 392 -28.64 28.21 -17.74
N HIS A 393 -29.94 28.17 -17.41
CA HIS A 393 -30.44 27.45 -16.24
C HIS A 393 -30.07 25.96 -16.37
N PRO A 394 -29.40 25.35 -15.38
CA PRO A 394 -28.98 23.97 -15.49
C PRO A 394 -30.22 23.07 -15.54
N PRO A 395 -30.29 22.11 -16.49
CA PRO A 395 -31.42 21.17 -16.54
C PRO A 395 -31.41 20.27 -15.32
N THR A 396 -32.56 19.67 -15.01
CA THR A 396 -32.64 18.63 -13.98
C THR A 396 -32.02 17.31 -14.48
N LEU A 397 -31.66 16.40 -13.57
CA LEU A 397 -31.17 15.07 -13.96
C LEU A 397 -32.22 14.31 -14.79
N ALA A 398 -33.50 14.43 -14.44
CA ALA A 398 -34.59 13.79 -15.17
C ALA A 398 -34.67 14.28 -16.63
N GLU A 399 -34.53 15.59 -16.85
CA GLU A 399 -34.49 16.19 -18.19
C GLU A 399 -33.29 15.68 -19.00
N LEU A 400 -32.10 15.62 -18.39
CA LEU A 400 -30.89 15.09 -19.05
C LEU A 400 -31.04 13.64 -19.49
N LEU A 401 -31.68 12.82 -18.65
CA LEU A 401 -31.83 11.39 -18.89
C LEU A 401 -33.05 11.04 -19.77
N SER A 402 -33.89 12.02 -20.10
CA SER A 402 -35.12 11.81 -20.90
C SER A 402 -34.86 11.53 -22.39
N ILE A 403 -33.62 11.64 -22.84
CA ILE A 403 -33.22 11.44 -24.24
C ILE A 403 -33.18 9.97 -24.66
N GLU A 404 -33.44 9.68 -25.95
CA GLU A 404 -33.42 8.31 -26.46
C GLU A 404 -32.05 7.59 -26.34
N PRO A 405 -30.90 8.26 -26.55
CA PRO A 405 -29.59 7.63 -26.32
C PRO A 405 -29.40 7.09 -24.90
N ALA A 406 -29.87 7.82 -23.88
CA ALA A 406 -29.83 7.37 -22.48
C ALA A 406 -30.74 6.15 -22.24
N ALA A 407 -31.92 6.12 -22.87
CA ALA A 407 -32.82 4.97 -22.80
C ALA A 407 -32.24 3.74 -23.51
N ALA A 408 -31.62 3.91 -24.68
CA ALA A 408 -30.93 2.84 -25.40
C ALA A 408 -29.75 2.28 -24.59
N TRP A 409 -28.98 3.17 -23.95
CA TRP A 409 -27.92 2.80 -23.01
C TRP A 409 -28.46 1.95 -21.85
N ALA A 410 -29.51 2.43 -21.16
CA ALA A 410 -30.10 1.73 -20.02
C ALA A 410 -30.63 0.33 -20.37
N ARG A 411 -31.30 0.20 -21.53
CA ARG A 411 -31.75 -1.10 -22.05
C ARG A 411 -30.58 -2.04 -22.31
N THR A 412 -29.48 -1.51 -22.85
CA THR A 412 -28.27 -2.31 -23.15
C THR A 412 -27.61 -2.83 -21.88
N VAL A 413 -27.45 -1.96 -20.87
CA VAL A 413 -26.89 -2.34 -19.56
C VAL A 413 -27.71 -3.43 -18.90
N LEU A 414 -29.04 -3.30 -18.85
CA LEU A 414 -29.92 -4.23 -18.14
C LEU A 414 -30.34 -5.47 -18.95
N ARG A 415 -29.98 -5.54 -20.25
CA ARG A 415 -30.34 -6.64 -21.16
C ARG A 415 -29.95 -8.03 -20.64
N PRO A 416 -28.76 -8.25 -20.04
CA PRO A 416 -28.35 -9.58 -19.59
C PRO A 416 -29.16 -10.13 -18.41
N LEU A 417 -29.92 -9.29 -17.71
CA LEU A 417 -30.66 -9.70 -16.52
C LEU A 417 -32.06 -10.18 -16.86
N ASP A 418 -32.42 -11.35 -16.32
CA ASP A 418 -33.79 -11.82 -16.24
C ASP A 418 -34.65 -11.00 -15.25
N SER A 419 -35.94 -11.32 -15.18
CA SER A 419 -36.90 -10.63 -14.31
C SER A 419 -36.58 -10.78 -12.82
N GLN A 420 -36.08 -11.94 -12.40
CA GLN A 420 -35.78 -12.23 -10.99
C GLN A 420 -34.58 -11.43 -10.49
N HIS A 421 -33.49 -11.44 -11.24
CA HIS A 421 -32.28 -10.67 -10.92
C HIS A 421 -32.55 -9.18 -11.00
N ARG A 422 -33.32 -8.72 -12.00
CA ARG A 422 -33.73 -7.31 -12.13
C ARG A 422 -34.60 -6.86 -10.95
N SER A 423 -35.55 -7.69 -10.51
CA SER A 423 -36.38 -7.41 -9.33
C SER A 423 -35.53 -7.32 -8.06
N THR A 424 -34.64 -8.28 -7.85
CA THR A 424 -33.74 -8.27 -6.68
C THR A 424 -32.85 -7.02 -6.66
N LEU A 425 -32.29 -6.65 -7.82
CA LEU A 425 -31.42 -5.49 -7.98
C LEU A 425 -32.16 -4.18 -7.71
N ARG A 426 -33.39 -4.05 -8.22
CA ARG A 426 -34.28 -2.90 -7.96
C ARG A 426 -34.59 -2.76 -6.48
N THR A 427 -35.06 -3.82 -5.83
CA THR A 427 -35.37 -3.77 -4.40
C THR A 427 -34.14 -3.45 -3.55
N TRP A 428 -32.97 -3.97 -3.92
CA TRP A 428 -31.71 -3.66 -3.25
C TRP A 428 -31.34 -2.17 -3.34
N ILE A 429 -31.51 -1.56 -4.51
CA ILE A 429 -31.32 -0.11 -4.71
C ILE A 429 -32.37 0.71 -3.96
N ASP A 430 -33.63 0.28 -3.96
CA ASP A 430 -34.71 0.93 -3.20
C ASP A 430 -34.54 0.84 -1.67
N THR A 431 -33.67 -0.05 -1.21
CA THR A 431 -33.20 -0.12 0.18
C THR A 431 -31.81 0.50 0.36
N ASN A 432 -31.41 1.42 -0.52
CA ASN A 432 -30.13 2.13 -0.44
C ASN A 432 -28.91 1.20 -0.39
N THR A 433 -28.96 0.10 -1.14
CA THR A 433 -27.93 -0.95 -1.20
C THR A 433 -27.74 -1.76 0.10
N ASP A 434 -28.73 -1.76 0.99
CA ASP A 434 -28.76 -2.62 2.17
C ASP A 434 -29.30 -4.02 1.85
N ALA A 435 -28.41 -5.01 1.80
CA ALA A 435 -28.79 -6.40 1.50
C ALA A 435 -29.69 -7.05 2.57
N GLN A 436 -29.66 -6.59 3.82
CA GLN A 436 -30.52 -7.09 4.89
C GLN A 436 -31.95 -6.57 4.71
N GLN A 437 -32.10 -5.27 4.45
CA GLN A 437 -33.42 -4.69 4.20
C GLN A 437 -34.03 -5.20 2.89
N ALA A 438 -33.21 -5.39 1.85
CA ALA A 438 -33.65 -5.99 0.60
C ALA A 438 -34.19 -7.42 0.82
N ALA A 439 -33.48 -8.21 1.62
CA ALA A 439 -33.89 -9.56 1.98
C ALA A 439 -35.24 -9.59 2.70
N GLN A 440 -35.46 -8.67 3.66
CA GLN A 440 -36.73 -8.52 4.35
C GLN A 440 -37.87 -8.15 3.39
N ARG A 441 -37.64 -7.19 2.48
CA ARG A 441 -38.65 -6.78 1.49
C ARG A 441 -39.01 -7.88 0.49
N LEU A 442 -38.04 -8.72 0.12
CA LEU A 442 -38.22 -9.81 -0.85
C LEU A 442 -38.71 -11.13 -0.19
N GLY A 443 -38.77 -11.21 1.13
CA GLY A 443 -39.05 -12.47 1.83
C GLY A 443 -37.96 -13.54 1.63
N LEU A 444 -36.71 -13.11 1.40
CA LEU A 444 -35.56 -13.98 1.15
C LEU A 444 -34.54 -13.92 2.30
N SER A 445 -33.60 -14.87 2.31
CA SER A 445 -32.43 -14.75 3.17
C SER A 445 -31.44 -13.71 2.63
N ARG A 446 -30.66 -13.06 3.52
CA ARG A 446 -29.56 -12.17 3.11
C ARG A 446 -28.56 -12.88 2.18
N ASN A 447 -28.31 -14.16 2.39
CA ASN A 447 -27.39 -14.94 1.56
C ASN A 447 -27.94 -15.16 0.15
N THR A 448 -29.24 -15.38 0.01
CA THR A 448 -29.92 -15.52 -1.29
C THR A 448 -29.84 -14.20 -2.06
N VAL A 449 -30.12 -13.07 -1.43
CA VAL A 449 -29.97 -11.74 -2.07
C VAL A 449 -28.52 -11.54 -2.54
N ARG A 450 -27.53 -11.85 -1.69
CA ARG A 450 -26.11 -11.76 -2.09
C ARG A 450 -25.76 -12.70 -3.24
N ALA A 451 -26.36 -13.88 -3.32
CA ALA A 451 -26.15 -14.81 -4.43
C ALA A 451 -26.74 -14.27 -5.74
N HIS A 452 -27.95 -13.71 -5.70
CA HIS A 452 -28.55 -13.02 -6.85
C HIS A 452 -27.70 -11.83 -7.29
N LEU A 453 -27.21 -10.99 -6.36
CA LEU A 453 -26.36 -9.85 -6.70
C LEU A 453 -25.02 -10.28 -7.32
N ARG A 454 -24.41 -11.38 -6.86
CA ARG A 454 -23.20 -11.95 -7.49
C ARG A 454 -23.48 -12.44 -8.91
N THR A 455 -24.64 -13.03 -9.12
CA THR A 455 -25.07 -13.49 -10.44
C THR A 455 -25.33 -12.30 -11.36
N ALA A 456 -25.98 -11.26 -10.86
CA ALA A 456 -26.17 -10.01 -11.60
C ALA A 456 -24.83 -9.33 -11.95
N GLU A 457 -23.89 -9.22 -11.01
CA GLU A 457 -22.52 -8.73 -11.25
C GLU A 457 -21.82 -9.51 -12.37
N ALA A 458 -21.91 -10.84 -12.33
CA ALA A 458 -21.35 -11.72 -13.36
C ALA A 458 -21.99 -11.53 -14.74
N LEU A 459 -23.31 -11.39 -14.80
CA LEU A 459 -24.06 -11.21 -16.07
C LEU A 459 -23.88 -9.82 -16.67
N LEU A 460 -23.81 -8.79 -15.82
CA LEU A 460 -23.63 -7.40 -16.23
C LEU A 460 -22.17 -7.08 -16.60
N GLY A 461 -21.21 -7.79 -15.98
CA GLY A 461 -19.80 -7.40 -16.03
C GLY A 461 -19.51 -6.10 -15.26
N LEU A 462 -20.36 -5.76 -14.28
CA LEU A 462 -20.24 -4.56 -13.46
C LEU A 462 -19.88 -4.94 -12.02
N ASP A 463 -18.94 -4.21 -11.42
CA ASP A 463 -18.53 -4.44 -10.03
C ASP A 463 -19.54 -3.84 -9.05
N LEU A 464 -20.41 -4.70 -8.49
CA LEU A 464 -21.47 -4.31 -7.57
C LEU A 464 -21.06 -4.53 -6.12
N LEU A 465 -20.27 -5.58 -5.85
CA LEU A 465 -20.05 -6.10 -4.50
C LEU A 465 -18.64 -5.89 -3.97
N THR A 466 -17.65 -5.61 -4.81
CA THR A 466 -16.25 -5.49 -4.39
C THR A 466 -15.92 -4.04 -4.05
N THR A 467 -15.80 -3.18 -5.06
CA THR A 467 -15.64 -1.73 -4.85
C THR A 467 -16.99 -1.02 -4.79
N GLY A 468 -17.98 -1.54 -5.54
CA GLY A 468 -19.31 -0.96 -5.66
C GLY A 468 -19.40 0.17 -6.69
N ALA A 469 -18.37 0.39 -7.52
CA ALA A 469 -18.39 1.42 -8.55
C ALA A 469 -19.53 1.22 -9.58
N GLY A 470 -19.87 -0.04 -9.89
CA GLY A 470 -20.88 -0.36 -10.92
C GLY A 470 -22.31 -0.18 -10.43
N VAL A 471 -22.50 0.07 -9.13
CA VAL A 471 -23.82 0.36 -8.55
C VAL A 471 -24.41 1.62 -9.18
N HIS A 472 -23.58 2.64 -9.42
CA HIS A 472 -24.04 3.93 -9.94
C HIS A 472 -24.66 3.79 -11.34
N ASP A 473 -24.05 2.98 -12.21
CA ASP A 473 -24.56 2.72 -13.56
C ASP A 473 -25.90 1.99 -13.52
N VAL A 474 -26.02 0.98 -12.66
CA VAL A 474 -27.28 0.23 -12.51
C VAL A 474 -28.40 1.11 -11.97
N VAL A 475 -28.10 2.02 -11.03
CA VAL A 475 -29.08 2.98 -10.51
C VAL A 475 -29.64 3.84 -11.64
N HIS A 476 -28.76 4.46 -12.43
CA HIS A 476 -29.19 5.27 -13.57
C HIS A 476 -29.98 4.45 -14.58
N ALA A 477 -29.53 3.24 -14.92
CA ALA A 477 -30.20 2.39 -15.89
C ALA A 477 -31.63 2.02 -15.44
N LEU A 478 -31.83 1.71 -14.15
CA LEU A 478 -33.16 1.39 -13.62
C LEU A 478 -34.08 2.61 -13.53
N ASP A 479 -33.55 3.76 -13.11
CA ASP A 479 -34.34 5.00 -13.01
C ASP A 479 -34.79 5.47 -14.41
N ILE A 480 -33.93 5.40 -15.43
CA ILE A 480 -34.25 5.71 -16.83
C ILE A 480 -35.38 4.82 -17.36
N ILE A 481 -35.33 3.52 -17.10
CA ILE A 481 -36.37 2.59 -17.57
C ILE A 481 -37.68 2.83 -16.81
N THR A 482 -37.62 3.06 -15.51
CA THR A 482 -38.81 3.29 -14.66
C THR A 482 -39.57 4.54 -15.07
N ALA A 483 -38.85 5.63 -15.36
CA ALA A 483 -39.44 6.91 -15.75
C ALA A 483 -40.18 6.88 -17.10
N ARG A 484 -39.92 5.87 -17.94
CA ARG A 484 -40.59 5.70 -19.25
C ARG A 484 -41.74 4.69 -19.22
N THR A 485 -41.82 3.88 -18.16
CA THR A 485 -42.94 2.95 -17.92
C THR A 485 -44.03 3.54 -17.02
N SER A 486 -43.73 4.66 -16.35
CA SER A 486 -44.67 5.46 -15.56
C SER A 486 -45.26 6.54 -16.46
#